data_AF-A0A1W1BXE1-F1
#
_entry.id   AF-A0A1W1BXE1-F1
#
_cell.length_a   1.000
_cell.length_b   1.000
_cell.length_c   1.000
_cell.angle_alpha   90.00
_cell.angle_beta   90.00
_cell.angle_gamma   90.00
#
_symmetry.space_group_name_H-M   'P 1'
#
loop_
_entity.id
_entity.type
_entity.pdbx_description
1 polymer ?
#
loop_
_entity_poly.entity_id
_entity_poly.type
_entity_poly.pdbx_seq_one_letter_code
_entity_poly.pdbx_strand_id
1 'polypeptide(L)'
;MFDFWNNEAQDYRCKYCDKINDVDNIYCIYCGELMPTKEEIKLSQQEAKKFRKCKCQHCGYKNNCNDKFCMKCGKELNGTMSDEELYNHVIVSLDGIVIALLAKIAKMGGRIGKKEVSFFQNSFIVFARKRSQTEQVINIYAKILDNEKRNLANIDTLSRKISNMKIMRDLKIEIIRLFVELAFIDDNYQPKQEKIILKIVKSLGIDMVIYRNIRNEFDPEDITRDKDRELTIEDCYKILNITPRDPFNVIKRNYRKLVRQYHYDSLISKDLPDDMLAFAEEKLKLINTSYDIIKHKQEK
;
A
#
# COMPACT_ATOMS: atom_id res chain seq x y z
N MET A 1 -1.85 38.48 -14.30
CA MET A 1 -0.50 38.52 -13.67
C MET A 1 -0.56 37.70 -12.39
N PHE A 2 -0.54 36.38 -12.54
CA PHE A 2 -0.33 35.43 -11.44
C PHE A 2 0.53 34.32 -12.05
N ASP A 3 1.83 34.47 -11.86
CA ASP A 3 2.82 33.50 -12.33
C ASP A 3 2.60 32.18 -11.59
N PHE A 4 2.22 31.17 -12.36
CA PHE A 4 2.32 29.76 -12.00
C PHE A 4 3.79 29.46 -11.77
N TRP A 5 4.24 29.49 -10.51
CA TRP A 5 5.59 29.06 -10.18
C TRP A 5 5.76 27.58 -10.52
N ASN A 6 6.64 27.35 -11.49
CA ASN A 6 7.33 26.10 -11.77
C ASN A 6 7.74 25.41 -10.46
N ASN A 7 7.07 24.31 -10.14
CA ASN A 7 7.49 23.41 -9.08
C ASN A 7 8.56 22.48 -9.68
N GLU A 8 9.75 23.03 -9.96
CA GLU A 8 10.93 22.21 -10.22
C GLU A 8 11.15 21.37 -8.97
N ALA A 9 10.94 20.06 -9.08
CA ALA A 9 11.27 19.11 -8.03
C ALA A 9 12.76 19.28 -7.73
N GLN A 10 13.08 19.99 -6.64
CA GLN A 10 14.45 20.03 -6.16
C GLN A 10 14.78 18.59 -5.68
N ASP A 11 15.94 18.11 -6.08
CA ASP A 11 16.37 16.75 -5.85
C ASP A 11 17.64 16.80 -4.99
N TYR A 12 17.70 15.99 -3.93
CA TYR A 12 18.81 16.01 -2.97
C TYR A 12 19.53 14.67 -2.88
N ARG A 13 20.85 14.75 -2.77
CA ARG A 13 21.74 13.59 -2.71
C ARG A 13 21.97 13.18 -1.26
N CYS A 14 21.65 11.93 -0.95
CA CYS A 14 21.91 11.36 0.37
C CYS A 14 23.43 11.26 0.61
N LYS A 15 23.93 11.84 1.70
CA LYS A 15 25.37 11.82 2.04
C LYS A 15 25.95 10.42 2.34
N TYR A 16 25.09 9.43 2.59
CA TYR A 16 25.50 8.07 2.97
C TYR A 16 25.53 7.09 1.80
N CYS A 17 24.54 7.16 0.90
CA CYS A 17 24.43 6.22 -0.22
C CYS A 17 24.53 6.90 -1.60
N ASP A 18 24.71 8.22 -1.64
CA ASP A 18 24.86 9.00 -2.86
C ASP A 18 23.63 8.97 -3.80
N LYS A 19 22.48 8.49 -3.32
CA LYS A 19 21.24 8.41 -4.09
C LYS A 19 20.45 9.71 -4.04
N ILE A 20 19.82 10.03 -5.17
CA ILE A 20 18.93 11.19 -5.29
C ILE A 20 17.58 10.83 -4.66
N ASN A 21 17.11 11.70 -3.78
CA ASN A 21 15.84 11.64 -3.10
C ASN A 21 15.11 12.96 -3.31
N ASP A 22 13.80 12.88 -3.26
CA ASP A 22 12.92 14.05 -3.26
C ASP A 22 13.15 14.99 -2.06
N VAL A 23 13.03 16.31 -2.26
CA VAL A 23 13.16 17.33 -1.19
C VAL A 23 12.30 17.11 0.05
N ASP A 24 11.13 16.51 -0.11
CA ASP A 24 10.18 16.34 0.97
C ASP A 24 10.48 15.10 1.81
N ASN A 25 11.43 14.26 1.38
CA ASN A 25 11.80 13.05 2.10
C ASN A 25 12.64 13.43 3.33
N ILE A 26 12.14 13.09 4.52
CA ILE A 26 12.87 13.27 5.79
C ILE A 26 13.99 12.21 5.90
N TYR A 27 13.77 11.03 5.34
CA TYR A 27 14.71 9.92 5.34
C TYR A 27 14.97 9.45 3.91
N CYS A 28 16.18 8.97 3.64
CA CYS A 28 16.56 8.42 2.35
C CYS A 28 15.79 7.12 2.10
N ILE A 29 15.01 7.05 1.02
CA ILE A 29 14.19 5.86 0.72
C ILE A 29 15.02 4.65 0.25
N TYR A 30 16.32 4.86 0.00
CA TYR A 30 17.26 3.81 -0.41
C TYR A 30 18.00 3.21 0.79
N CYS A 31 18.47 4.04 1.72
CA CYS A 31 19.31 3.58 2.83
C CYS A 31 18.74 3.86 4.24
N GLY A 32 17.63 4.57 4.37
CA GLY A 32 16.95 4.82 5.65
C GLY A 32 17.54 5.95 6.50
N GLU A 33 18.66 6.54 6.06
CA GLU A 33 19.37 7.60 6.79
C GLU A 33 18.65 8.95 6.70
N LEU A 34 18.82 9.79 7.73
CA LEU A 34 18.22 11.12 7.78
C LEU A 34 18.76 12.00 6.63
N MET A 35 17.85 12.65 5.91
CA MET A 35 18.20 13.59 4.85
C MET A 35 18.64 14.93 5.47
N PRO A 36 19.64 15.61 4.87
CA PRO A 36 20.09 16.92 5.35
C PRO A 36 18.96 17.96 5.31
N THR A 37 19.00 18.92 6.22
CA THR A 37 18.00 20.00 6.29
C THR A 37 18.14 20.95 5.10
N LYS A 38 17.07 21.70 4.77
CA LYS A 38 17.10 22.69 3.67
C LYS A 38 18.23 23.73 3.80
N GLU A 39 18.68 24.00 5.02
CA GLU A 39 19.80 24.90 5.31
C GLU A 39 21.15 24.22 5.03
N GLU A 40 21.33 22.97 5.47
CA GLU A 40 22.53 22.16 5.17
C GLU A 40 22.71 21.92 3.66
N ILE A 41 21.62 21.89 2.91
CA ILE A 41 21.64 21.68 1.47
C ILE A 41 22.13 22.90 0.69
N LYS A 42 21.85 24.12 1.16
CA LYS A 42 22.37 25.35 0.54
C LYS A 42 23.91 25.42 0.61
N LEU A 43 24.52 24.79 1.61
CA LEU A 43 25.97 24.69 1.77
C LEU A 43 26.61 23.57 0.92
N SER A 44 25.89 22.49 0.61
CA SER A 44 26.44 21.35 -0.14
C SER A 44 26.37 21.51 -1.68
N GLN A 45 25.58 22.46 -2.18
CA GLN A 45 25.41 22.71 -3.62
C GLN A 45 26.66 23.25 -4.34
N GLN A 46 27.75 23.56 -3.63
CA GLN A 46 29.02 23.97 -4.23
C GLN A 46 30.03 22.81 -4.43
N GLU A 47 29.77 21.60 -3.91
CA GLU A 47 30.73 20.50 -3.98
C GLU A 47 30.08 19.13 -4.29
N ALA A 48 29.75 18.82 -5.55
CA ALA A 48 29.69 17.43 -6.03
C ALA A 48 29.50 17.29 -7.56
N LYS A 49 30.60 17.17 -8.31
CA LYS A 49 30.64 16.34 -9.52
C LYS A 49 31.72 15.28 -9.33
N LYS A 50 31.36 14.15 -8.73
CA LYS A 50 32.21 12.94 -8.70
C LYS A 50 31.57 11.86 -9.57
N PHE A 51 32.27 11.53 -10.65
CA PHE A 51 31.91 10.49 -11.61
C PHE A 51 31.91 9.10 -10.95
N ARG A 52 30.82 8.34 -11.13
CA ARG A 52 30.69 6.96 -10.65
C ARG A 52 31.45 6.01 -11.59
N LYS A 53 32.42 5.26 -11.07
CA LYS A 53 33.22 4.28 -11.82
C LYS A 53 32.61 2.88 -11.70
N CYS A 54 32.35 2.21 -12.83
CA CYS A 54 31.84 0.84 -12.92
C CYS A 54 32.91 -0.11 -13.50
N LYS A 55 32.89 -1.40 -13.15
CA LYS A 55 33.80 -2.41 -13.72
C LYS A 55 33.11 -3.22 -14.80
N CYS A 56 33.77 -3.41 -15.94
CA CYS A 56 33.31 -4.29 -17.01
C CYS A 56 33.29 -5.74 -16.52
N GLN A 57 32.14 -6.41 -16.62
CA GLN A 57 32.01 -7.82 -16.21
C GLN A 57 32.75 -8.78 -17.14
N HIS A 58 33.07 -8.35 -18.37
CA HIS A 58 33.81 -9.17 -19.32
C HIS A 58 35.33 -9.11 -19.14
N CYS A 59 35.91 -7.93 -18.96
CA CYS A 59 37.38 -7.75 -18.95
C CYS A 59 37.92 -7.06 -17.69
N GLY A 60 37.06 -6.73 -16.73
CA GLY A 60 37.43 -6.09 -15.46
C GLY A 60 37.83 -4.61 -15.56
N TYR A 61 37.83 -4.02 -16.77
CA TYR A 61 38.23 -2.62 -16.97
C TYR A 61 37.30 -1.64 -16.26
N LYS A 62 37.84 -0.57 -15.69
CA LYS A 62 37.05 0.49 -15.03
C LYS A 62 36.54 1.46 -16.09
N ASN A 63 35.23 1.52 -16.27
CA ASN A 63 34.54 2.42 -17.20
C ASN A 63 33.71 3.43 -16.40
N ASN A 64 33.18 4.44 -17.08
CA ASN A 64 32.10 5.24 -16.52
C ASN A 64 30.83 4.39 -16.50
N CYS A 65 30.00 4.53 -15.47
CA CYS A 65 28.72 3.80 -15.41
C CYS A 65 27.72 4.21 -16.50
N ASN A 66 27.98 5.32 -17.19
CA ASN A 66 27.17 5.79 -18.32
C ASN A 66 27.71 5.31 -19.70
N ASP A 67 28.84 4.60 -19.75
CA ASP A 67 29.39 4.10 -21.01
C ASP A 67 28.56 2.91 -21.52
N LYS A 68 28.13 2.96 -22.79
CA LYS A 68 27.36 1.87 -23.42
C LYS A 68 28.24 0.65 -23.71
N PHE A 69 29.50 0.88 -24.08
CA PHE A 69 30.48 -0.14 -24.42
C PHE A 69 31.73 0.00 -23.57
N CYS A 70 32.40 -1.12 -23.32
CA CYS A 70 33.64 -1.13 -22.59
C CYS A 70 34.73 -0.48 -23.43
N MET A 71 35.31 0.61 -22.93
CA MET A 71 36.38 1.36 -23.60
C MET A 71 37.64 0.52 -23.87
N LYS A 72 37.79 -0.62 -23.19
CA LYS A 72 38.91 -1.55 -23.42
C LYS A 72 38.57 -2.71 -24.37
N CYS A 73 37.44 -3.38 -24.18
CA CYS A 73 37.15 -4.64 -24.88
C CYS A 73 35.99 -4.56 -25.88
N GLY A 74 35.37 -3.40 -26.04
CA GLY A 74 34.26 -3.18 -26.98
C GLY A 74 32.95 -3.89 -26.62
N LYS A 75 32.93 -4.80 -25.63
CA LYS A 75 31.68 -5.43 -25.18
C LYS A 75 30.76 -4.43 -24.51
N GLU A 76 29.46 -4.57 -24.74
CA GLU A 76 28.43 -3.79 -24.05
C GLU A 76 28.61 -3.93 -22.54
N LEU A 77 28.61 -2.79 -21.83
CA LEU A 77 28.85 -2.77 -20.40
C LEU A 77 27.65 -3.24 -19.58
N ASN A 78 26.52 -3.51 -20.22
CA ASN A 78 25.34 -4.13 -19.67
C ASN A 78 24.68 -4.96 -20.79
N GLY A 79 24.69 -6.28 -20.70
CA GLY A 79 23.78 -7.14 -21.47
C GLY A 79 22.37 -7.15 -20.86
N THR A 80 21.88 -6.01 -20.36
CA THR A 80 20.66 -5.89 -19.57
C THR A 80 19.92 -4.60 -19.91
N MET A 81 18.58 -4.67 -19.90
CA MET A 81 17.66 -3.54 -20.11
C MET A 81 18.14 -2.27 -19.39
N SER A 82 18.01 -1.11 -20.04
CA SER A 82 18.28 0.20 -19.44
C SER A 82 17.40 0.45 -18.21
N ASP A 83 17.80 1.37 -17.33
CA ASP A 83 17.03 1.76 -16.14
C ASP A 83 15.58 2.18 -16.48
N GLU A 84 15.39 2.84 -17.62
CA GLU A 84 14.08 3.30 -18.09
C GLU A 84 13.23 2.14 -18.62
N GLU A 85 13.82 1.25 -19.42
CA GLU A 85 13.15 0.02 -19.86
C GLU A 85 12.77 -0.88 -18.68
N LEU A 86 13.69 -1.03 -17.71
CA LEU A 86 13.45 -1.79 -16.49
C LEU A 86 12.36 -1.13 -15.64
N TYR A 87 12.35 0.20 -15.51
CA TYR A 87 11.29 0.93 -14.83
C TYR A 87 9.93 0.64 -15.48
N ASN A 88 9.82 0.81 -16.79
CA ASN A 88 8.59 0.60 -17.55
C ASN A 88 8.08 -0.85 -17.45
N HIS A 89 8.99 -1.82 -17.37
CA HIS A 89 8.65 -3.22 -17.14
C HIS A 89 8.20 -3.48 -15.69
N VAL A 90 8.85 -2.89 -14.70
CA VAL A 90 8.52 -3.10 -13.27
C VAL A 90 7.24 -2.37 -12.87
N ILE A 91 7.00 -1.13 -13.30
CA ILE A 91 5.83 -0.34 -12.85
C ILE A 91 4.48 -0.97 -13.23
N VAL A 92 4.43 -1.77 -14.31
CA VAL A 92 3.22 -2.46 -14.75
C VAL A 92 3.07 -3.88 -14.19
N SER A 93 4.08 -4.37 -13.46
CA SER A 93 4.06 -5.70 -12.85
C SER A 93 3.44 -5.68 -11.44
N LEU A 94 3.12 -6.86 -10.90
CA LEU A 94 2.35 -6.98 -9.65
C LEU A 94 3.00 -6.25 -8.47
N ASP A 95 4.25 -6.55 -8.18
CA ASP A 95 5.06 -5.91 -7.13
C ASP A 95 5.25 -4.40 -7.37
N GLY A 96 5.48 -3.97 -8.62
CA GLY A 96 5.56 -2.54 -8.96
C GLY A 96 4.25 -1.79 -8.67
N ILE A 97 3.10 -2.38 -9.01
CA ILE A 97 1.78 -1.82 -8.67
C ILE A 97 1.55 -1.81 -7.16
N VAL A 98 1.93 -2.88 -6.45
CA VAL A 98 1.83 -2.94 -4.99
C VAL A 98 2.67 -1.85 -4.32
N ILE A 99 3.91 -1.64 -4.76
CA ILE A 99 4.76 -0.53 -4.28
C ILE A 99 4.12 0.84 -4.58
N ALA A 100 3.56 1.04 -5.78
CA ALA A 100 2.88 2.27 -6.14
C ALA A 100 1.66 2.55 -5.24
N LEU A 101 0.89 1.52 -4.88
CA LEU A 101 -0.26 1.63 -3.97
C LEU A 101 0.17 1.88 -2.52
N LEU A 102 1.19 1.16 -2.02
CA LEU A 102 1.79 1.40 -0.71
C LEU A 102 2.29 2.85 -0.57
N ALA A 103 2.98 3.37 -1.60
CA ALA A 103 3.47 4.75 -1.61
C ALA A 103 2.36 5.79 -1.41
N LYS A 104 1.17 5.55 -1.98
CA LYS A 104 0.00 6.42 -1.82
C LYS A 104 -0.62 6.31 -0.44
N ILE A 105 -0.69 5.09 0.11
CA ILE A 105 -1.20 4.84 1.47
C ILE A 105 -0.31 5.52 2.51
N ALA A 106 1.02 5.38 2.41
CA ALA A 106 1.97 6.07 3.27
C ALA A 106 1.80 7.59 3.18
N LYS A 107 1.80 8.13 1.95
CA LYS A 107 1.68 9.59 1.74
C LYS A 107 0.35 10.16 2.25
N MET A 108 -0.72 9.37 2.22
CA MET A 108 -1.99 9.77 2.81
C MET A 108 -1.87 9.95 4.32
N GLY A 109 -1.09 9.13 5.03
CA GLY A 109 -0.82 9.27 6.47
C GLY A 109 -0.10 10.58 6.82
N GLY A 110 0.68 11.12 5.89
CA GLY A 110 1.37 12.40 6.03
C GLY A 110 2.73 12.42 5.34
N ARG A 111 3.75 12.94 6.04
CA ARG A 111 5.14 12.76 5.59
C ARG A 111 5.58 11.34 5.95
N ILE A 112 6.29 10.69 5.03
CA ILE A 112 6.75 9.32 5.21
C ILE A 112 7.82 9.30 6.32
N GLY A 113 7.52 8.60 7.41
CA GLY A 113 8.34 8.49 8.60
C GLY A 113 9.43 7.42 8.51
N LYS A 114 10.30 7.35 9.54
CA LYS A 114 11.43 6.41 9.57
C LYS A 114 10.97 4.96 9.52
N LYS A 115 9.95 4.61 10.30
CA LYS A 115 9.42 3.24 10.36
C LYS A 115 8.81 2.82 9.03
N GLU A 116 8.07 3.71 8.36
CA GLU A 116 7.53 3.46 7.02
C GLU A 116 8.65 3.27 5.99
N VAL A 117 9.72 4.08 6.04
CA VAL A 117 10.90 3.87 5.16
C VAL A 117 11.52 2.50 5.40
N SER A 118 11.70 2.07 6.65
CA SER A 118 12.19 0.73 6.96
C SER A 118 11.29 -0.38 6.39
N PHE A 119 9.96 -0.20 6.47
CA PHE A 119 9.00 -1.11 5.88
C PHE A 119 9.14 -1.20 4.35
N PHE A 120 9.33 -0.05 3.67
CA PHE A 120 9.58 -0.04 2.24
C PHE A 120 10.88 -0.75 1.87
N GLN A 121 11.97 -0.51 2.59
CA GLN A 121 13.25 -1.18 2.33
C GLN A 121 13.12 -2.71 2.46
N ASN A 122 12.44 -3.19 3.50
CA ASN A 122 12.17 -4.62 3.68
C ASN A 122 11.30 -5.17 2.54
N SER A 123 10.23 -4.47 2.17
CA SER A 123 9.34 -4.83 1.07
C SER A 123 10.09 -4.91 -0.27
N PHE A 124 10.98 -3.95 -0.54
CA PHE A 124 11.80 -3.93 -1.76
C PHE A 124 12.69 -5.17 -1.85
N ILE A 125 13.36 -5.53 -0.75
CA ILE A 125 14.20 -6.73 -0.69
C ILE A 125 13.36 -7.97 -0.95
N VAL A 126 12.21 -8.12 -0.27
CA VAL A 126 11.34 -9.29 -0.42
C VAL A 126 10.83 -9.43 -1.85
N PHE A 127 10.36 -8.35 -2.48
CA PHE A 127 9.88 -8.40 -3.87
C PHE A 127 10.99 -8.62 -4.89
N ALA A 128 12.17 -8.05 -4.66
CA ALA A 128 13.29 -8.18 -5.59
C ALA A 128 13.94 -9.58 -5.57
N ARG A 129 13.75 -10.39 -4.50
CA ARG A 129 14.33 -11.75 -4.38
C ARG A 129 13.96 -12.68 -5.53
N LYS A 130 12.80 -12.50 -6.15
CA LYS A 130 12.31 -13.35 -7.26
C LYS A 130 12.68 -12.80 -8.64
N ARG A 131 13.39 -11.67 -8.72
CA ARG A 131 13.78 -11.04 -9.98
C ARG A 131 15.27 -11.21 -10.25
N SER A 132 15.61 -11.34 -11.52
CA SER A 132 16.98 -11.07 -11.98
C SER A 132 17.36 -9.62 -11.68
N GLN A 133 18.64 -9.33 -11.44
CA GLN A 133 19.14 -7.97 -11.24
C GLN A 133 18.54 -7.28 -9.99
N THR A 134 18.45 -8.02 -8.89
CA THR A 134 17.85 -7.62 -7.59
C THR A 134 18.24 -6.20 -7.16
N GLU A 135 19.53 -5.84 -7.23
CA GLU A 135 19.99 -4.49 -6.82
C GLU A 135 19.43 -3.38 -7.72
N GLN A 136 19.37 -3.58 -9.03
CA GLN A 136 18.79 -2.60 -9.96
C GLN A 136 17.28 -2.46 -9.72
N VAL A 137 16.57 -3.57 -9.55
CA VAL A 137 15.14 -3.58 -9.26
C VAL A 137 14.82 -2.83 -7.96
N ILE A 138 15.61 -3.00 -6.89
CA ILE A 138 15.41 -2.25 -5.63
C ILE A 138 15.49 -0.74 -5.90
N ASN A 139 16.44 -0.29 -6.72
CA ASN A 139 16.52 1.11 -7.12
C ASN A 139 15.28 1.55 -7.91
N ILE A 140 14.74 0.68 -8.77
CA ILE A 140 13.49 0.96 -9.49
C ILE A 140 12.30 1.07 -8.54
N TYR A 141 12.16 0.20 -7.53
CA TYR A 141 11.09 0.33 -6.55
C TYR A 141 11.14 1.65 -5.77
N ALA A 142 12.34 2.10 -5.40
CA ALA A 142 12.51 3.41 -4.78
C ALA A 142 12.07 4.55 -5.73
N LYS A 143 12.44 4.50 -7.01
CA LYS A 143 11.94 5.47 -8.03
C LYS A 143 10.41 5.41 -8.17
N ILE A 144 9.82 4.21 -8.14
CA ILE A 144 8.36 4.04 -8.19
C ILE A 144 7.72 4.70 -6.98
N LEU A 145 8.23 4.46 -5.76
CA LEU A 145 7.74 5.09 -4.54
C LEU A 145 7.75 6.62 -4.67
N ASP A 146 8.87 7.20 -5.05
CA ASP A 146 9.00 8.66 -5.15
C ASP A 146 8.04 9.27 -6.19
N ASN A 147 7.90 8.64 -7.36
CA ASN A 147 7.03 9.12 -8.42
C ASN A 147 5.54 8.93 -8.09
N GLU A 148 5.18 7.82 -7.43
CA GLU A 148 3.78 7.44 -7.24
C GLU A 148 3.18 7.98 -5.94
N LYS A 149 3.98 8.32 -4.92
CA LYS A 149 3.47 8.77 -3.61
C LYS A 149 2.52 9.96 -3.71
N ARG A 150 2.70 10.87 -4.68
CA ARG A 150 1.82 12.05 -4.90
C ARG A 150 0.77 11.89 -6.00
N ASN A 151 0.85 10.83 -6.80
CA ASN A 151 -0.09 10.62 -7.92
C ASN A 151 -1.39 9.96 -7.43
N LEU A 152 -2.21 10.64 -6.64
CA LEU A 152 -3.43 10.04 -6.09
C LEU A 152 -4.52 9.79 -7.15
N ALA A 153 -4.45 10.46 -8.30
CA ALA A 153 -5.45 10.37 -9.37
C ALA A 153 -5.47 9.00 -10.07
N ASN A 154 -4.36 8.25 -10.04
CA ASN A 154 -4.26 6.96 -10.75
C ASN A 154 -4.64 5.75 -9.90
N ILE A 155 -5.13 5.92 -8.66
CA ILE A 155 -5.52 4.81 -7.76
C ILE A 155 -6.52 3.87 -8.45
N ASP A 156 -7.59 4.40 -9.04
CA ASP A 156 -8.59 3.60 -9.77
C ASP A 156 -7.98 2.78 -10.91
N THR A 157 -7.00 3.37 -11.60
CA THR A 157 -6.33 2.72 -12.72
C THR A 157 -5.43 1.59 -12.23
N LEU A 158 -4.68 1.80 -11.15
CA LEU A 158 -3.84 0.76 -10.54
C LEU A 158 -4.69 -0.36 -9.92
N SER A 159 -5.77 -0.01 -9.21
CA SER A 159 -6.73 -0.97 -8.66
C SER A 159 -7.34 -1.85 -9.75
N ARG A 160 -7.75 -1.28 -10.89
CA ARG A 160 -8.23 -2.08 -12.03
C ARG A 160 -7.15 -2.96 -12.64
N LYS A 161 -5.92 -2.43 -12.80
CA LYS A 161 -4.80 -3.22 -13.33
C LYS A 161 -4.51 -4.45 -12.48
N ILE A 162 -4.39 -4.30 -11.16
CA ILE A 162 -4.13 -5.43 -10.25
C ILE A 162 -5.29 -6.42 -10.22
N SER A 163 -6.54 -5.96 -10.33
CA SER A 163 -7.73 -6.82 -10.40
C SER A 163 -7.80 -7.67 -11.66
N ASN A 164 -7.31 -7.14 -12.79
CA ASN A 164 -7.29 -7.85 -14.06
C ASN A 164 -6.12 -8.85 -14.18
N MET A 165 -5.18 -8.85 -13.23
CA MET A 165 -4.13 -9.84 -13.17
C MET A 165 -4.65 -11.16 -12.58
N LYS A 166 -4.15 -12.28 -13.12
CA LYS A 166 -4.44 -13.61 -12.57
C LYS A 166 -3.61 -13.85 -11.31
N ILE A 167 -4.14 -13.44 -10.16
CA ILE A 167 -3.51 -13.53 -8.84
C ILE A 167 -4.25 -14.58 -8.01
N MET A 168 -3.52 -15.51 -7.38
CA MET A 168 -4.11 -16.47 -6.43
C MET A 168 -4.75 -15.74 -5.25
N ARG A 169 -5.82 -16.31 -4.70
CA ARG A 169 -6.55 -15.71 -3.58
C ARG A 169 -5.65 -15.39 -2.39
N ASP A 170 -4.79 -16.31 -2.01
CA ASP A 170 -3.88 -16.16 -0.86
C ASP A 170 -2.91 -14.99 -1.08
N LEU A 171 -2.40 -14.83 -2.29
CA LEU A 171 -1.52 -13.70 -2.60
C LEU A 171 -2.27 -12.36 -2.57
N LYS A 172 -3.56 -12.32 -2.92
CA LYS A 172 -4.39 -11.10 -2.73
C LYS A 172 -4.55 -10.74 -1.26
N ILE A 173 -4.70 -11.75 -0.40
CA ILE A 173 -4.80 -11.59 1.06
C ILE A 173 -3.49 -11.02 1.61
N GLU A 174 -2.34 -11.58 1.21
CA GLU A 174 -1.02 -11.07 1.61
C GLU A 174 -0.76 -9.63 1.13
N ILE A 175 -1.19 -9.28 -0.08
CA ILE A 175 -1.10 -7.90 -0.57
C ILE A 175 -1.93 -6.94 0.29
N ILE A 176 -3.14 -7.34 0.68
CA ILE A 176 -3.98 -6.53 1.58
C ILE A 176 -3.33 -6.41 2.96
N ARG A 177 -2.76 -7.51 3.47
CA ARG A 177 -2.01 -7.53 4.74
C ARG A 177 -0.88 -6.51 4.74
N LEU A 178 -0.09 -6.42 3.67
CA LEU A 178 0.95 -5.40 3.54
C LEU A 178 0.40 -3.97 3.59
N PHE A 179 -0.74 -3.72 2.95
CA PHE A 179 -1.39 -2.40 2.99
C PHE A 179 -1.88 -2.02 4.39
N VAL A 180 -2.44 -2.98 5.10
CA VAL A 180 -2.92 -2.80 6.48
C VAL A 180 -1.72 -2.61 7.42
N GLU A 181 -0.71 -3.47 7.35
CA GLU A 181 0.52 -3.38 8.15
C GLU A 181 1.15 -1.98 8.04
N LEU A 182 1.40 -1.50 6.82
CA LEU A 182 1.93 -0.16 6.58
C LEU A 182 1.10 0.93 7.28
N ALA A 183 -0.22 0.83 7.22
CA ALA A 183 -1.11 1.84 7.77
C ALA A 183 -1.16 1.82 9.31
N PHE A 184 -0.71 0.74 9.96
CA PHE A 184 -0.60 0.62 11.42
C PHE A 184 0.79 0.95 11.97
N ILE A 185 1.81 1.14 11.13
CA ILE A 185 3.22 1.31 11.55
C ILE A 185 3.44 2.43 12.60
N ASP A 186 2.70 3.53 12.48
CA ASP A 186 2.83 4.69 13.36
C ASP A 186 1.69 4.77 14.40
N ASP A 187 1.09 3.62 14.74
CA ASP A 187 0.05 3.45 15.78
C ASP A 187 -1.19 4.34 15.57
N ASN A 188 -1.36 4.87 14.36
CA ASN A 188 -2.40 5.81 14.00
C ASN A 188 -2.95 5.45 12.62
N TYR A 189 -3.81 4.43 12.61
CA TYR A 189 -4.55 4.02 11.42
C TYR A 189 -5.57 5.09 11.03
N GLN A 190 -5.28 5.87 9.99
CA GLN A 190 -6.12 7.04 9.67
C GLN A 190 -7.27 6.68 8.73
N PRO A 191 -8.49 7.25 8.91
CA PRO A 191 -9.65 6.95 8.06
C PRO A 191 -9.43 7.18 6.55
N LYS A 192 -8.55 8.13 6.19
CA LYS A 192 -8.20 8.39 4.78
C LYS A 192 -7.36 7.26 4.16
N GLN A 193 -6.49 6.61 4.93
CA GLN A 193 -5.73 5.45 4.48
C GLN A 193 -6.66 4.25 4.32
N GLU A 194 -7.52 4.02 5.31
CA GLU A 194 -8.55 2.97 5.25
C GLU A 194 -9.42 3.08 4.00
N LYS A 195 -9.89 4.29 3.67
CA LYS A 195 -10.74 4.51 2.49
C LYS A 195 -10.09 4.01 1.19
N ILE A 196 -8.77 4.17 1.05
CA ILE A 196 -8.02 3.66 -0.11
C ILE A 196 -7.88 2.14 -0.02
N ILE A 197 -7.53 1.59 1.14
CA ILE A 197 -7.37 0.15 1.32
C ILE A 197 -8.69 -0.57 0.99
N LEU A 198 -9.82 -0.09 1.52
CA LEU A 198 -11.16 -0.62 1.23
C LEU A 198 -11.50 -0.59 -0.26
N LYS A 199 -11.07 0.45 -0.97
CA LYS A 199 -11.26 0.56 -2.42
C LYS A 199 -10.47 -0.52 -3.17
N ILE A 200 -9.22 -0.77 -2.75
CA ILE A 200 -8.37 -1.82 -3.32
C ILE A 200 -8.94 -3.20 -3.00
N VAL A 201 -9.38 -3.45 -1.75
CA VAL A 201 -10.04 -4.70 -1.31
C VAL A 201 -11.23 -5.03 -2.21
N LYS A 202 -12.12 -4.04 -2.43
CA LYS A 202 -13.28 -4.18 -3.34
C LYS A 202 -12.84 -4.51 -4.76
N SER A 203 -11.82 -3.82 -5.27
CA SER A 203 -11.30 -4.07 -6.62
C SER A 203 -10.75 -5.50 -6.74
N LEU A 204 -10.02 -5.99 -5.75
CA LEU A 204 -9.44 -7.34 -5.75
C LEU A 204 -10.48 -8.45 -5.61
N GLY A 205 -11.74 -8.10 -5.33
CA GLY A 205 -12.84 -9.03 -5.11
C GLY A 205 -12.71 -9.79 -3.78
N ILE A 206 -12.06 -9.19 -2.79
CA ILE A 206 -11.88 -9.78 -1.47
C ILE A 206 -13.08 -9.41 -0.60
N ASP A 207 -13.64 -10.42 0.07
CA ASP A 207 -14.77 -10.22 0.98
C ASP A 207 -14.34 -9.35 2.17
N MET A 208 -15.22 -8.43 2.57
CA MET A 208 -15.04 -7.56 3.72
C MET A 208 -14.79 -8.31 5.03
N VAL A 209 -15.24 -9.57 5.14
CA VAL A 209 -14.90 -10.46 6.26
C VAL A 209 -13.39 -10.68 6.35
N ILE A 210 -12.76 -11.04 5.23
CA ILE A 210 -11.33 -11.34 5.18
C ILE A 210 -10.53 -10.08 5.50
N TYR A 211 -10.91 -8.93 4.91
CA TYR A 211 -10.27 -7.66 5.23
C TYR A 211 -10.35 -7.32 6.73
N ARG A 212 -11.52 -7.51 7.36
CA ARG A 212 -11.68 -7.26 8.80
C ARG A 212 -10.81 -8.18 9.62
N ASN A 213 -10.70 -9.46 9.27
CA ASN A 213 -9.83 -10.39 9.98
C ASN A 213 -8.37 -9.95 9.91
N ILE A 214 -7.88 -9.61 8.70
CA ILE A 214 -6.54 -9.04 8.53
C ILE A 214 -6.37 -7.79 9.41
N ARG A 215 -7.33 -6.86 9.39
CA ARG A 215 -7.26 -5.64 10.21
C ARG A 215 -7.21 -5.94 11.71
N ASN A 216 -8.00 -6.90 12.17
CA ASN A 216 -8.05 -7.30 13.58
C ASN A 216 -6.74 -7.91 14.08
N GLU A 217 -5.94 -8.49 13.19
CA GLU A 217 -4.60 -8.99 13.54
C GLU A 217 -3.63 -7.85 13.94
N PHE A 218 -3.86 -6.63 13.45
CA PHE A 218 -3.05 -5.45 13.77
C PHE A 218 -3.69 -4.54 14.82
N ASP A 219 -5.01 -4.62 15.03
CA ASP A 219 -5.74 -3.88 16.06
C ASP A 219 -6.76 -4.79 16.77
N PRO A 220 -6.33 -5.62 17.74
CA PRO A 220 -7.22 -6.51 18.48
C PRO A 220 -8.20 -5.75 19.39
N GLU A 221 -7.86 -4.52 19.78
CA GLU A 221 -8.67 -3.68 20.67
C GLU A 221 -9.95 -3.16 20.02
N ASP A 222 -10.02 -3.14 18.68
CA ASP A 222 -11.26 -2.73 17.99
C ASP A 222 -12.41 -3.72 18.25
N ILE A 223 -12.11 -4.99 18.54
CA ILE A 223 -13.11 -5.98 18.97
C ILE A 223 -13.59 -5.71 20.39
N THR A 224 -12.71 -5.27 21.30
CA THR A 224 -13.08 -5.01 22.70
C THR A 224 -13.79 -3.68 22.89
N ARG A 225 -13.48 -2.65 22.08
CA ARG A 225 -14.24 -1.40 22.04
C ARG A 225 -15.68 -1.59 21.53
N ASP A 226 -15.93 -2.60 20.70
CA ASP A 226 -17.27 -2.99 20.23
C ASP A 226 -18.01 -3.96 21.19
N LYS A 227 -17.33 -4.57 22.17
CA LYS A 227 -17.95 -5.51 23.14
C LYS A 227 -18.59 -4.81 24.36
N ASP A 228 -18.05 -3.68 24.80
CA ASP A 228 -18.53 -2.95 25.99
C ASP A 228 -19.26 -1.62 25.69
N ARG A 229 -19.36 -1.23 24.42
CA ARG A 229 -20.10 -0.03 24.02
C ARG A 229 -21.53 -0.40 23.68
N GLU A 230 -22.51 0.20 24.36
CA GLU A 230 -23.92 0.08 23.95
C GLU A 230 -24.06 0.49 22.47
N LEU A 231 -24.63 -0.43 21.67
CA LEU A 231 -24.89 -0.21 20.26
C LEU A 231 -25.80 1.01 20.07
N THR A 232 -25.26 2.07 19.46
CA THR A 232 -26.08 3.23 19.10
C THR A 232 -26.97 2.89 17.90
N ILE A 233 -28.06 3.63 17.73
CA ILE A 233 -28.95 3.43 16.58
C ILE A 233 -28.23 3.74 15.24
N GLU A 234 -27.31 4.71 15.22
CA GLU A 234 -26.47 4.99 14.06
C GLU A 234 -25.57 3.81 13.70
N ASP A 235 -25.04 3.11 14.69
CA ASP A 235 -24.20 1.93 14.46
C ASP A 235 -25.03 0.77 13.92
N CYS A 236 -26.26 0.59 14.41
CA CYS A 236 -27.18 -0.41 13.88
C CYS A 236 -27.48 -0.19 12.38
N TYR A 237 -27.64 1.07 11.95
CA TYR A 237 -27.84 1.39 10.53
C TYR A 237 -26.61 1.05 9.69
N LYS A 238 -25.41 1.35 10.19
CA LYS A 238 -24.15 0.98 9.51
C LYS A 238 -24.00 -0.54 9.41
N ILE A 239 -24.26 -1.27 10.50
CA ILE A 239 -24.15 -2.74 10.56
C ILE A 239 -25.07 -3.40 9.53
N LEU A 240 -26.31 -2.89 9.38
CA LEU A 240 -27.26 -3.39 8.40
C LEU A 240 -27.08 -2.83 6.98
N ASN A 241 -26.09 -1.96 6.75
CA ASN A 241 -25.87 -1.25 5.48
C ASN A 241 -27.11 -0.52 4.96
N ILE A 242 -27.75 0.26 5.84
CA ILE A 242 -28.97 1.03 5.56
C ILE A 242 -28.83 2.47 6.09
N THR A 243 -29.77 3.32 5.70
CA THR A 243 -29.90 4.68 6.19
C THR A 243 -31.13 4.84 7.11
N PRO A 244 -31.17 5.85 7.99
CA PRO A 244 -32.35 6.12 8.82
C PRO A 244 -33.64 6.42 8.02
N ARG A 245 -33.50 6.73 6.73
CA ARG A 245 -34.61 7.05 5.81
C ARG A 245 -35.09 5.83 5.03
N ASP A 246 -34.41 4.69 5.14
CA ASP A 246 -34.76 3.50 4.38
C ASP A 246 -36.08 2.92 4.89
N PRO A 247 -37.01 2.56 3.98
CA PRO A 247 -38.28 1.96 4.36
C PRO A 247 -38.06 0.54 4.92
N PHE A 248 -38.95 0.11 5.82
CA PHE A 248 -38.78 -1.14 6.58
C PHE A 248 -38.63 -2.40 5.73
N ASN A 249 -39.21 -2.41 4.52
CA ASN A 249 -39.02 -3.47 3.53
C ASN A 249 -37.56 -3.59 3.04
N VAL A 250 -36.84 -2.47 2.89
CA VAL A 250 -35.42 -2.41 2.54
C VAL A 250 -34.57 -2.90 3.71
N ILE A 251 -34.93 -2.51 4.94
CA ILE A 251 -34.28 -2.97 6.18
C ILE A 251 -34.35 -4.50 6.29
N LYS A 252 -35.56 -5.07 6.17
CA LYS A 252 -35.76 -6.54 6.18
C LYS A 252 -34.97 -7.26 5.08
N ARG A 253 -34.90 -6.66 3.89
CA ARG A 253 -34.17 -7.24 2.76
C ARG A 253 -32.68 -7.32 3.04
N ASN A 254 -32.08 -6.23 3.53
CA ASN A 254 -30.67 -6.17 3.88
C ASN A 254 -30.33 -7.07 5.08
N TYR A 255 -31.18 -7.09 6.11
CA TYR A 255 -31.07 -8.03 7.22
C TYR A 255 -31.01 -9.49 6.74
N ARG A 256 -31.99 -9.94 5.94
CA ARG A 256 -32.01 -11.32 5.40
C ARG A 256 -30.82 -11.64 4.49
N LYS A 257 -30.28 -10.63 3.80
CA LYS A 257 -29.10 -10.77 2.95
C LYS A 257 -27.86 -11.00 3.82
N LEU A 258 -27.69 -10.19 4.86
CA LEU A 258 -26.58 -10.31 5.81
C LEU A 258 -26.68 -11.62 6.61
N VAL A 259 -27.85 -11.99 7.14
CA VAL A 259 -28.04 -13.28 7.82
C VAL A 259 -27.60 -14.43 6.92
N ARG A 260 -28.04 -14.48 5.65
CA ARG A 260 -27.58 -15.52 4.71
C ARG A 260 -26.08 -15.47 4.42
N GLN A 261 -25.46 -14.30 4.46
CA GLN A 261 -24.01 -14.17 4.26
C GLN A 261 -23.21 -14.73 5.44
N TYR A 262 -23.71 -14.59 6.67
CA TYR A 262 -23.02 -14.97 7.90
C TYR A 262 -23.59 -16.23 8.58
N HIS A 263 -24.61 -16.86 8.00
CA HIS A 263 -25.18 -18.09 8.56
C HIS A 263 -24.20 -19.25 8.45
N TYR A 264 -24.10 -20.03 9.52
CA TYR A 264 -23.22 -21.20 9.62
C TYR A 264 -23.37 -22.14 8.42
N ASP A 265 -24.61 -22.50 8.07
CA ASP A 265 -24.92 -23.36 6.90
C ASP A 265 -24.42 -22.80 5.56
N SER A 266 -24.36 -21.47 5.41
CA SER A 266 -23.85 -20.81 4.19
C SER A 266 -22.32 -20.75 4.12
N LEU A 267 -21.64 -21.14 5.20
CA LEU A 267 -20.20 -21.01 5.39
C LEU A 267 -19.48 -22.36 5.52
N ILE A 268 -20.11 -23.39 6.11
CA ILE A 268 -19.55 -24.76 6.18
C ILE A 268 -19.21 -25.32 4.80
N SER A 269 -20.07 -25.09 3.81
CA SER A 269 -19.88 -25.61 2.44
C SER A 269 -18.64 -25.06 1.72
N LYS A 270 -17.86 -24.20 2.38
CA LYS A 270 -16.70 -23.49 1.83
C LYS A 270 -15.37 -23.86 2.49
N ASP A 271 -15.32 -24.89 3.33
CA ASP A 271 -14.11 -25.34 4.05
C ASP A 271 -13.36 -24.17 4.71
N LEU A 272 -14.08 -23.37 5.50
CA LEU A 272 -13.50 -22.21 6.17
C LEU A 272 -12.81 -22.60 7.49
N PRO A 273 -11.68 -21.97 7.83
CA PRO A 273 -11.02 -22.10 9.13
C PRO A 273 -11.94 -21.80 10.34
N ASP A 274 -11.65 -22.41 11.49
CA ASP A 274 -12.48 -22.31 12.71
C ASP A 274 -12.64 -20.86 13.22
N ASP A 275 -11.60 -20.04 13.08
CA ASP A 275 -11.61 -18.61 13.41
C ASP A 275 -12.58 -17.82 12.52
N MET A 276 -12.75 -18.21 11.25
CA MET A 276 -13.73 -17.60 10.34
C MET A 276 -15.17 -17.96 10.71
N LEU A 277 -15.39 -19.18 11.23
CA LEU A 277 -16.70 -19.62 11.71
C LEU A 277 -17.08 -18.87 13.00
N ALA A 278 -16.14 -18.73 13.94
CA ALA A 278 -16.34 -17.96 15.17
C ALA A 278 -16.65 -16.48 14.89
N PHE A 279 -15.92 -15.86 13.95
CA PHE A 279 -16.19 -14.50 13.53
C PHE A 279 -17.57 -14.34 12.88
N ALA A 280 -17.97 -15.28 12.04
CA ALA A 280 -19.29 -15.26 11.41
C ALA A 280 -20.42 -15.37 12.44
N GLU A 281 -20.23 -16.18 13.47
CA GLU A 281 -21.15 -16.29 14.60
C GLU A 281 -21.27 -14.96 15.37
N GLU A 282 -20.14 -14.33 15.72
CA GLU A 282 -20.14 -13.01 16.39
C GLU A 282 -20.82 -11.94 15.52
N LYS A 283 -20.57 -11.92 14.20
CA LYS A 283 -21.25 -10.98 13.30
C LYS A 283 -22.72 -11.26 13.13
N LEU A 284 -23.13 -12.52 13.11
CA LEU A 284 -24.55 -12.87 13.04
C LEU A 284 -25.29 -12.39 14.29
N LYS A 285 -24.68 -12.54 15.48
CA LYS A 285 -25.20 -11.96 16.74
C LYS A 285 -25.37 -10.46 16.61
N LEU A 286 -24.33 -9.74 16.14
CA LEU A 286 -24.36 -8.29 15.96
C LEU A 286 -25.44 -7.82 14.97
N ILE A 287 -25.63 -8.56 13.86
CA ILE A 287 -26.65 -8.29 12.83
C ILE A 287 -28.06 -8.46 13.42
N ASN A 288 -28.28 -9.51 14.21
CA ASN A 288 -29.56 -9.75 14.88
C ASN A 288 -29.87 -8.64 15.88
N THR A 289 -28.93 -8.33 16.78
CA THR A 289 -29.08 -7.26 17.77
C THR A 289 -29.38 -5.91 17.12
N SER A 290 -28.67 -5.57 16.03
CA SER A 290 -28.89 -4.31 15.30
C SER A 290 -30.28 -4.22 14.68
N TYR A 291 -30.77 -5.33 14.12
CA TYR A 291 -32.12 -5.40 13.54
C TYR A 291 -33.20 -5.25 14.60
N ASP A 292 -33.03 -5.87 15.77
CA ASP A 292 -33.99 -5.77 16.87
C ASP A 292 -34.06 -4.34 17.43
N ILE A 293 -32.92 -3.67 17.62
CA ILE A 293 -32.88 -2.27 18.07
C ILE A 293 -33.61 -1.35 17.07
N ILE A 294 -33.36 -1.51 15.77
CA ILE A 294 -34.01 -0.71 14.73
C ILE A 294 -35.51 -0.99 14.66
N LYS A 295 -35.91 -2.26 14.76
CA LYS A 295 -37.31 -2.67 14.77
C LYS A 295 -38.06 -2.02 15.94
N HIS A 296 -37.49 -2.08 17.15
CA HIS A 296 -38.07 -1.44 18.33
C HIS A 296 -38.20 0.08 18.21
N LYS A 297 -37.29 0.74 17.50
CA LYS A 297 -37.39 2.19 17.23
C LYS A 297 -38.52 2.54 16.25
N GLN A 298 -38.80 1.69 15.26
CA GLN A 298 -39.84 1.95 14.25
C GLN A 298 -41.25 1.55 14.72
N GLU A 299 -41.36 0.79 15.81
CA GLU A 299 -42.63 0.41 16.44
C GLU A 299 -43.10 1.41 17.52
N LYS A 300 -42.28 2.42 17.86
CA LYS A 300 -42.64 3.57 18.71
C LYS A 300 -42.97 4.80 17.86
#